data_AF-A0A482RBZ1-F1
#
_entry.id   AF-A0A482RBZ1-F1
#
_cell.length_a   1.000
_cell.length_b   1.000
_cell.length_c   1.000
_cell.angle_alpha   90.00
_cell.angle_beta   90.00
_cell.angle_gamma   90.00
#
_symmetry.space_group_name_H-M   'P 1'
#
loop_
_entity.id
_entity.type
_entity.pdbx_description
1 polymer ?
#
loop_
_entity_poly.entity_id
_entity_poly.type
_entity_poly.pdbx_seq_one_letter_code
_entity_poly.pdbx_strand_id
1 'polypeptide(L)'
;MCVNHVQVSIVTTPDHDMYVRAAGASEAAAFEKVPAGTLLGRGAPGSIQMLACASAGLPSTTPAVFDATALRLKNEEQVHAFLELYGYWAASSVHHTPAPPSTGEIVLTAAQQSEMEWLRRTFQQLALPWQCARSAPSNHIDECAVSITDAAYVAAFTGQQKTQQPAGATSGLSTLLQLGVLHARAVLHGLRRASSVVCAAEESVFCTPSEHLRDDVLRLALHAGFSAHFDAVRADASHCTWVVRWCAPDTAERDTHPVLDTARDVKATTFSGRTWCVTMPSGFIMARRVSLAADSGALVAASRPLIIGN
;
A
#
# COMPACT_ATOMS: atom_id res chain seq x y z
N MET A 1 24.40 2.85 -8.94
CA MET A 1 24.62 2.01 -7.75
C MET A 1 23.31 1.97 -6.97
N CYS A 2 22.51 0.90 -7.13
CA CYS A 2 21.31 0.68 -6.31
C CYS A 2 21.51 -0.63 -5.57
N VAL A 3 21.60 -0.54 -4.24
CA VAL A 3 21.79 -1.67 -3.33
C VAL A 3 20.44 -2.37 -3.17
N ASN A 4 20.04 -3.20 -4.14
CA ASN A 4 18.86 -4.06 -4.01
C ASN A 4 19.25 -5.35 -3.27
N HIS A 5 19.57 -5.22 -1.98
CA HIS A 5 19.36 -6.33 -1.08
C HIS A 5 17.94 -6.23 -0.57
N VAL A 6 17.12 -7.22 -0.93
CA VAL A 6 15.85 -7.49 -0.26
C VAL A 6 16.17 -7.67 1.22
N GLN A 7 16.05 -6.59 2.01
CA GLN A 7 16.32 -6.66 3.44
C GLN A 7 15.08 -7.24 4.11
N VAL A 8 15.04 -8.56 4.17
CA VAL A 8 14.27 -9.26 5.19
C VAL A 8 15.05 -9.15 6.49
N SER A 9 14.38 -8.75 7.57
CA SER A 9 14.97 -8.75 8.90
C SER A 9 13.88 -9.00 9.93
N ILE A 10 14.07 -10.06 10.71
CA ILE A 10 13.19 -10.40 11.81
C ILE A 10 14.02 -11.06 12.92
N VAL A 11 13.58 -10.89 14.15
CA VAL A 11 14.14 -11.57 15.32
C VAL A 11 12.99 -12.31 15.98
N THR A 12 13.13 -13.62 16.12
CA THR A 12 12.12 -14.52 16.68
C THR A 12 12.75 -15.43 17.74
N THR A 13 11.91 -16.05 18.57
CA THR A 13 12.38 -17.11 19.49
C THR A 13 12.65 -18.40 18.71
N PRO A 14 13.48 -19.32 19.23
CA PRO A 14 13.78 -20.59 18.56
C PRO A 14 12.55 -21.44 18.24
N ASP A 15 11.51 -21.37 19.07
CA ASP A 15 10.28 -22.15 18.90
C ASP A 15 9.24 -21.43 18.03
N HIS A 16 9.53 -20.21 17.56
CA HIS A 16 8.60 -19.46 16.74
C HIS A 16 8.46 -20.10 15.36
N ASP A 17 7.24 -20.17 14.88
CA ASP A 17 6.93 -20.87 13.65
C ASP A 17 7.22 -20.02 12.41
N MET A 18 8.09 -20.53 11.56
CA MET A 18 8.46 -19.92 10.29
C MET A 18 7.78 -20.66 9.14
N TYR A 19 7.27 -19.93 8.16
CA TYR A 19 6.74 -20.51 6.92
C TYR A 19 7.79 -20.42 5.82
N VAL A 20 8.38 -21.56 5.47
CA VAL A 20 9.54 -21.62 4.57
C VAL A 20 9.41 -22.73 3.54
N ARG A 21 10.11 -22.61 2.42
CA ARG A 21 10.40 -23.73 1.52
C ARG A 21 11.87 -23.69 1.11
N ALA A 22 12.45 -24.81 0.70
CA ALA A 22 13.81 -24.80 0.15
C ALA A 22 13.85 -23.92 -1.12
N ALA A 23 14.85 -23.04 -1.25
CA ALA A 23 14.96 -22.25 -2.46
C ALA A 23 15.32 -23.15 -3.66
N GLY A 24 14.69 -22.90 -4.80
CA GLY A 24 14.82 -23.75 -6.00
C GLY A 24 13.94 -25.01 -5.97
N ALA A 25 13.13 -25.21 -4.93
CA ALA A 25 12.00 -26.14 -5.00
C ALA A 25 11.03 -25.68 -6.11
N SER A 26 10.31 -26.64 -6.71
CA SER A 26 9.24 -26.35 -7.67
C SER A 26 8.25 -25.36 -7.07
N GLU A 27 7.66 -24.45 -7.87
CA GLU A 27 6.61 -23.55 -7.39
C GLU A 27 5.41 -24.29 -6.79
N ALA A 28 5.18 -25.54 -7.23
CA ALA A 28 4.15 -26.42 -6.69
C ALA A 28 4.49 -26.98 -5.29
N ALA A 29 5.73 -26.85 -4.82
CA ALA A 29 6.13 -27.26 -3.49
C ALA A 29 5.49 -26.32 -2.45
N ALA A 30 4.76 -26.92 -1.51
CA ALA A 30 4.12 -26.18 -0.44
C ALA A 30 5.15 -25.54 0.50
N PHE A 31 4.78 -24.39 1.08
CA PHE A 31 5.50 -23.85 2.23
C PHE A 31 5.20 -24.72 3.45
N GLU A 32 6.23 -24.98 4.24
CA GLU A 32 6.17 -25.77 5.45
C GLU A 32 6.31 -24.88 6.68
N LYS A 33 5.60 -25.29 7.74
CA LYS A 33 5.68 -24.69 9.06
C LYS A 33 6.84 -25.32 9.82
N VAL A 34 7.85 -24.53 10.16
CA VAL A 34 9.10 -25.01 10.75
C VAL A 34 9.53 -24.10 11.91
N PRO A 35 9.90 -24.62 13.10
CA PRO A 35 10.43 -23.80 14.19
C PRO A 35 11.75 -23.10 13.79
N ALA A 36 11.89 -21.82 14.11
CA ALA A 36 13.03 -20.99 13.71
C ALA A 36 14.39 -21.59 14.11
N GLY A 37 14.49 -22.25 15.25
CA GLY A 37 15.70 -22.88 15.76
C GLY A 37 16.22 -24.02 14.89
N THR A 38 15.35 -24.70 14.14
CA THR A 38 15.76 -25.77 13.22
C THR A 38 16.53 -25.23 12.01
N LEU A 39 16.28 -23.97 11.63
CA LEU A 39 16.94 -23.29 10.50
C LEU A 39 18.42 -22.97 10.78
N LEU A 40 18.87 -23.16 12.04
CA LEU A 40 20.27 -23.05 12.46
C LEU A 40 21.02 -24.38 12.41
N GLY A 41 20.32 -25.51 12.22
CA GLY A 41 20.88 -26.85 12.33
C GLY A 41 21.65 -27.31 11.09
N ARG A 42 22.52 -28.32 11.25
CA ARG A 42 23.28 -28.94 10.14
C ARG A 42 22.42 -29.60 9.05
N GLY A 43 21.13 -29.80 9.31
CA GLY A 43 20.15 -30.31 8.35
C GLY A 43 19.28 -29.25 7.69
N ALA A 44 19.50 -27.96 7.98
CA ALA A 44 18.74 -26.89 7.35
C ALA A 44 19.06 -26.81 5.84
N PRO A 45 18.08 -26.47 4.98
CA PRO A 45 18.35 -26.17 3.57
C PRO A 45 19.41 -25.08 3.45
N GLY A 46 20.31 -25.17 2.46
CA GLY A 46 21.34 -24.14 2.25
C GLY A 46 20.76 -22.76 1.90
N SER A 47 19.54 -22.73 1.36
CA SER A 47 18.76 -21.52 1.18
C SER A 47 17.28 -21.79 1.34
N ILE A 48 16.55 -20.80 1.84
CA ILE A 48 15.12 -20.86 2.12
C ILE A 48 14.40 -19.70 1.44
N GLN A 49 13.19 -19.95 0.97
CA GLN A 49 12.24 -18.94 0.52
C GLN A 49 11.19 -18.73 1.59
N MET A 50 10.76 -17.49 1.79
CA MET A 50 9.71 -17.09 2.71
C MET A 50 8.57 -16.39 1.97
N LEU A 51 7.44 -16.15 2.63
CA LEU A 51 6.29 -15.44 2.05
C LEU A 51 6.27 -13.98 2.48
N ALA A 52 6.29 -13.03 1.54
CA ALA A 52 6.17 -11.60 1.84
C ALA A 52 4.75 -11.04 1.64
N CYS A 53 3.83 -11.83 1.09
CA CYS A 53 2.44 -11.43 0.84
C CYS A 53 1.49 -12.63 0.85
N ALA A 54 0.21 -12.38 1.13
CA ALA A 54 -0.87 -13.33 0.91
C ALA A 54 -1.45 -13.07 -0.48
N SER A 55 -1.09 -13.85 -1.50
CA SER A 55 -1.40 -13.56 -2.91
C SER A 55 -2.90 -13.39 -3.22
N ALA A 56 -3.76 -14.09 -2.47
CA ALA A 56 -5.22 -13.95 -2.55
C ALA A 56 -5.76 -12.66 -1.90
N GLY A 57 -4.90 -11.88 -1.23
CA GLY A 57 -5.27 -10.78 -0.35
C GLY A 57 -5.86 -11.26 0.97
N LEU A 58 -6.26 -10.30 1.81
CA LEU A 58 -6.95 -10.58 3.06
C LEU A 58 -8.47 -10.47 2.83
N PRO A 59 -9.26 -11.48 3.24
CA PRO A 59 -10.70 -11.43 3.09
C PRO A 59 -11.25 -10.29 3.95
N SER A 60 -12.08 -9.43 3.36
CA SER A 60 -12.88 -8.49 4.15
C SER A 60 -14.13 -9.17 4.68
N THR A 61 -14.33 -9.06 5.99
CA THR A 61 -15.56 -9.48 6.67
C THR A 61 -16.49 -8.31 6.95
N THR A 62 -16.11 -7.09 6.56
CA THR A 62 -16.81 -5.86 6.92
C THR A 62 -17.59 -5.32 5.71
N PRO A 63 -18.82 -4.79 5.90
CA PRO A 63 -19.59 -4.20 4.80
C PRO A 63 -18.84 -3.03 4.12
N ALA A 64 -19.29 -2.68 2.92
CA ALA A 64 -18.69 -1.65 2.09
C ALA A 64 -18.46 -0.33 2.85
N VAL A 65 -17.27 0.26 2.65
CA VAL A 65 -16.81 1.47 3.34
C VAL A 65 -17.61 2.72 2.94
N PHE A 66 -18.24 2.68 1.77
CA PHE A 66 -19.01 3.77 1.19
C PHE A 66 -20.40 3.29 0.80
N ASP A 67 -21.37 4.22 0.85
CA ASP A 67 -22.74 3.95 0.40
C ASP A 67 -22.82 4.06 -1.12
N ALA A 68 -22.69 2.92 -1.81
CA ALA A 68 -22.84 2.83 -3.26
C ALA A 68 -24.21 3.32 -3.77
N THR A 69 -25.25 3.21 -2.93
CA THR A 69 -26.60 3.69 -3.27
C THR A 69 -26.63 5.21 -3.25
N ALA A 70 -26.05 5.84 -2.22
CA ALA A 70 -25.91 7.30 -2.15
C ALA A 70 -25.12 7.88 -3.33
N LEU A 71 -24.08 7.15 -3.77
CA LEU A 71 -23.26 7.50 -4.94
C LEU A 71 -23.91 7.13 -6.29
N ARG A 72 -25.09 6.49 -6.27
CA ARG A 72 -25.86 6.04 -7.45
C ARG A 72 -25.06 5.08 -8.35
N LEU A 73 -24.18 4.28 -7.76
CA LEU A 73 -23.40 3.25 -8.45
C LEU A 73 -24.30 2.02 -8.67
N LYS A 74 -24.47 1.64 -9.93
CA LYS A 74 -25.44 0.62 -10.39
C LYS A 74 -24.82 -0.76 -10.55
N ASN A 75 -23.51 -0.83 -10.72
CA ASN A 75 -22.80 -2.07 -11.00
C ASN A 75 -21.36 -2.04 -10.47
N GLU A 76 -20.72 -3.21 -10.49
CA GLU A 76 -19.36 -3.41 -9.99
C GLU A 76 -18.32 -2.58 -10.76
N GLU A 77 -18.52 -2.37 -12.06
CA GLU A 77 -17.62 -1.54 -12.87
C GLU A 77 -17.63 -0.08 -12.40
N GLN A 78 -18.78 0.48 -12.08
CA GLN A 78 -18.91 1.83 -11.51
C GLN A 78 -18.30 1.92 -10.11
N VAL A 79 -18.45 0.86 -9.30
CA VAL A 79 -17.77 0.78 -7.99
C VAL A 79 -16.25 0.80 -8.16
N HIS A 80 -15.73 -0.01 -9.07
CA HIS A 80 -14.30 -0.05 -9.38
C HIS A 80 -13.79 1.31 -9.90
N ALA A 81 -14.53 1.94 -10.81
CA ALA A 81 -14.19 3.26 -11.34
C ALA A 81 -14.20 4.36 -10.27
N PHE A 82 -15.16 4.32 -9.34
CA PHE A 82 -15.20 5.23 -8.19
C PHE A 82 -13.98 5.05 -7.29
N LEU A 83 -13.60 3.80 -6.98
CA LEU A 83 -12.46 3.51 -6.13
C LEU A 83 -11.12 3.88 -6.76
N GLU A 84 -10.97 3.68 -8.06
CA GLU A 84 -9.80 4.17 -8.82
C GLU A 84 -9.75 5.71 -8.80
N LEU A 85 -10.90 6.39 -8.98
CA LEU A 85 -10.98 7.84 -8.88
C LEU A 85 -10.63 8.35 -7.47
N TYR A 86 -11.10 7.65 -6.43
CA TYR A 86 -10.79 7.95 -5.04
C TYR A 86 -9.28 7.85 -4.77
N GLY A 87 -8.64 6.77 -5.23
CA GLY A 87 -7.19 6.61 -5.12
C GLY A 87 -6.41 7.73 -5.84
N TYR A 88 -6.87 8.12 -7.03
CA TYR A 88 -6.27 9.22 -7.79
C TYR A 88 -6.34 10.55 -7.05
N TRP A 89 -7.50 10.86 -6.46
CA TRP A 89 -7.67 12.05 -5.63
C TRP A 89 -6.82 12.01 -4.36
N ALA A 90 -6.80 10.88 -3.65
CA ALA A 90 -6.05 10.72 -2.41
C ALA A 90 -4.55 11.01 -2.63
N ALA A 91 -3.99 10.60 -3.77
CA ALA A 91 -2.62 10.96 -4.16
C ALA A 91 -2.47 12.45 -4.50
N SER A 92 -3.37 12.99 -5.32
CA SER A 92 -3.29 14.38 -5.83
C SER A 92 -3.42 15.43 -4.72
N SER A 93 -4.27 15.16 -3.72
CA SER A 93 -4.54 16.06 -2.58
C SER A 93 -3.32 16.35 -1.68
N VAL A 94 -2.24 15.56 -1.80
CA VAL A 94 -1.03 15.71 -0.99
C VAL A 94 -0.05 16.70 -1.60
N HIS A 95 -0.08 16.87 -2.92
CA HIS A 95 0.88 17.70 -3.65
C HIS A 95 0.43 19.15 -3.80
N HIS A 96 -0.86 19.42 -3.65
CA HIS A 96 -1.40 20.77 -3.71
C HIS A 96 -1.43 21.39 -2.31
N THR A 97 -0.72 22.50 -2.14
CA THR A 97 -0.90 23.37 -0.95
C THR A 97 -2.38 23.69 -0.84
N PRO A 98 -3.04 23.36 0.29
CA PRO A 98 -4.48 23.51 0.39
C PRO A 98 -4.79 25.00 0.38
N ALA A 99 -5.29 25.51 -0.74
CA ALA A 99 -6.40 26.44 -0.61
C ALA A 99 -7.44 25.69 0.24
N PRO A 100 -7.97 26.28 1.32
CA PRO A 100 -8.99 25.61 2.11
C PRO A 100 -10.06 25.11 1.13
N PRO A 101 -10.44 23.82 1.16
CA PRO A 101 -11.46 23.33 0.26
C PRO A 101 -12.65 24.27 0.42
N SER A 102 -13.05 24.94 -0.66
CA SER A 102 -14.41 25.45 -0.74
C SER A 102 -15.28 24.24 -0.35
N THR A 103 -16.11 24.42 0.67
CA THR A 103 -16.70 23.35 1.52
C THR A 103 -17.67 22.40 0.80
N GLY A 104 -17.58 22.25 -0.52
CA GLY A 104 -18.47 21.44 -1.34
C GLY A 104 -17.89 21.03 -2.70
N GLU A 105 -16.57 21.03 -2.89
CA GLU A 105 -15.96 20.67 -4.17
C GLU A 105 -14.70 19.82 -4.01
N ILE A 106 -14.58 18.78 -4.84
CA ILE A 106 -13.35 18.00 -5.02
C ILE A 106 -12.74 18.39 -6.36
N VAL A 107 -11.47 18.81 -6.37
CA VAL A 107 -10.73 19.16 -7.59
C VAL A 107 -9.70 18.07 -7.89
N LEU A 108 -9.64 17.65 -9.16
CA LEU A 108 -8.71 16.69 -9.72
C LEU A 108 -7.91 17.38 -10.83
N THR A 109 -6.59 17.22 -10.81
CA THR A 109 -5.69 17.82 -11.78
C THR A 109 -5.04 16.74 -12.63
N ALA A 110 -5.26 16.75 -13.95
CA ALA A 110 -4.54 15.91 -14.89
C ALA A 110 -3.33 16.66 -15.45
N ALA A 111 -2.14 16.09 -15.27
CA ALA A 111 -0.88 16.59 -15.79
C ALA A 111 -0.56 16.03 -17.19
N GLN A 112 -1.26 14.97 -17.63
CA GLN A 112 -1.01 14.34 -18.93
C GLN A 112 -2.30 14.15 -19.73
N GLN A 113 -2.17 14.16 -21.06
CA GLN A 113 -3.28 13.88 -21.97
C GLN A 113 -3.95 12.53 -21.68
N SER A 114 -3.15 11.50 -21.37
CA SER A 114 -3.64 10.16 -21.01
C SER A 114 -4.45 10.13 -19.71
N GLU A 115 -4.06 10.94 -18.73
CA GLU A 115 -4.81 11.12 -17.47
C GLU A 115 -6.12 11.86 -17.72
N MET A 116 -6.10 12.92 -18.54
CA MET A 116 -7.32 13.65 -18.92
C MET A 116 -8.32 12.74 -19.65
N GLU A 117 -7.86 11.92 -20.61
CA GLU A 117 -8.70 10.95 -21.32
C GLU A 117 -9.27 9.87 -20.40
N TRP A 118 -8.48 9.42 -19.42
CA TRP A 118 -8.98 8.51 -18.39
C TRP A 118 -10.02 9.19 -17.51
N LEU A 119 -9.74 10.37 -16.94
CA LEU A 119 -10.70 11.11 -16.10
C LEU A 119 -12.02 11.33 -16.85
N ARG A 120 -11.96 11.70 -18.13
CA ARG A 120 -13.17 11.90 -18.96
C ARG A 120 -14.02 10.64 -19.06
N ARG A 121 -13.38 9.49 -19.31
CA ARG A 121 -14.07 8.18 -19.36
C ARG A 121 -14.64 7.79 -18.00
N THR A 122 -13.87 7.99 -16.93
CA THR A 122 -14.29 7.70 -15.55
C THR A 122 -15.49 8.56 -15.15
N PHE A 123 -15.49 9.86 -15.45
CA PHE A 123 -16.64 10.75 -15.20
C PHE A 123 -17.88 10.32 -15.99
N GLN A 124 -17.72 9.97 -17.27
CA GLN A 124 -18.81 9.45 -18.09
C GLN A 124 -19.38 8.15 -17.51
N GLN A 125 -18.51 7.23 -17.07
CA GLN A 125 -18.91 5.96 -16.47
C GLN A 125 -19.66 6.16 -15.13
N LEU A 126 -19.24 7.14 -14.33
CA LEU A 126 -19.87 7.50 -13.06
C LEU A 126 -21.09 8.43 -13.22
N ALA A 127 -21.46 8.79 -14.46
CA ALA A 127 -22.50 9.76 -14.77
C ALA A 127 -22.28 11.13 -14.08
N LEU A 128 -21.03 11.52 -13.89
CA LEU A 128 -20.63 12.81 -13.34
C LEU A 128 -20.51 13.86 -14.46
N PRO A 129 -20.87 15.13 -14.19
CA PRO A 129 -20.70 16.19 -15.17
C PRO A 129 -19.21 16.44 -15.45
N TRP A 130 -18.83 16.47 -16.73
CA TRP A 130 -17.47 16.80 -17.15
C TRP A 130 -17.35 18.30 -17.41
N GLN A 131 -16.56 18.99 -16.58
CA GLN A 131 -16.17 20.38 -16.79
C GLN A 131 -14.68 20.50 -16.53
N CYS A 132 -13.90 20.77 -17.59
CA CYS A 132 -12.46 20.99 -17.48
C CYS A 132 -12.19 22.50 -17.57
N ALA A 133 -11.67 23.06 -16.48
CA ALA A 133 -11.04 24.37 -16.52
C ALA A 133 -9.59 24.17 -16.96
N ARG A 134 -9.23 24.72 -18.13
CA ARG A 134 -7.82 24.80 -18.52
C ARG A 134 -7.18 25.95 -17.76
N SER A 135 -6.11 25.67 -17.04
CA SER A 135 -5.26 26.72 -16.48
C SER A 135 -4.74 27.61 -17.61
N ALA A 136 -4.63 28.92 -17.38
CA ALA A 136 -3.99 29.82 -18.33
C ALA A 136 -2.61 29.28 -18.71
N PRO A 137 -2.13 29.46 -19.96
CA PRO A 137 -0.86 28.91 -20.41
C PRO A 137 0.28 29.49 -19.59
N SER A 138 0.65 28.79 -18.52
CA SER A 138 1.94 28.93 -17.87
C SER A 138 2.92 28.01 -18.61
N ASN A 139 4.22 28.32 -18.57
CA ASN A 139 5.25 27.67 -19.40
C ASN A 139 5.45 26.15 -19.15
N HIS A 140 4.59 25.51 -18.37
CA HIS A 140 4.61 24.10 -18.06
C HIS A 140 3.20 23.52 -18.21
N ILE A 141 3.06 22.61 -19.19
CA ILE A 141 2.00 21.61 -19.41
C ILE A 141 0.55 22.11 -19.27
N ASP A 142 -0.29 21.87 -20.28
CA ASP A 142 -1.74 22.12 -20.24
C ASP A 142 -2.42 21.28 -19.15
N GLU A 143 -2.35 21.72 -17.89
CA GLU A 143 -3.02 21.08 -16.77
C GLU A 143 -4.54 21.30 -16.90
N CYS A 144 -5.29 20.19 -16.85
CA CYS A 144 -6.74 20.20 -16.83
C CYS A 144 -7.21 19.98 -15.40
N ALA A 145 -7.91 20.97 -14.82
CA ALA A 145 -8.60 20.82 -13.55
C ALA A 145 -10.05 20.44 -13.80
N VAL A 146 -10.51 19.38 -13.16
CA VAL A 146 -11.89 18.88 -13.22
C VAL A 146 -12.44 18.83 -11.81
N SER A 147 -13.68 19.26 -11.63
CA SER A 147 -14.29 19.29 -10.31
C SER A 147 -15.53 18.43 -10.15
N ILE A 148 -15.75 17.97 -8.92
CA ILE A 148 -16.91 17.21 -8.48
C ILE A 148 -17.61 18.02 -7.39
N THR A 149 -18.82 18.47 -7.69
CA THR A 149 -19.67 19.23 -6.76
C THR A 149 -20.85 18.39 -6.23
N ASP A 150 -20.95 17.12 -6.63
CA ASP A 150 -21.98 16.22 -6.11
C ASP A 150 -21.72 15.93 -4.63
N ALA A 151 -22.68 16.29 -3.77
CA ALA A 151 -22.52 16.22 -2.32
C ALA A 151 -22.28 14.80 -1.80
N ALA A 152 -22.80 13.76 -2.47
CA ALA A 152 -22.56 12.38 -2.06
C ALA A 152 -21.10 11.97 -2.32
N TYR A 153 -20.56 12.37 -3.47
CA TYR A 153 -19.15 12.15 -3.80
C TYR A 153 -18.24 12.97 -2.88
N VAL A 154 -18.51 14.26 -2.69
CA VAL A 154 -17.73 15.10 -1.76
C VAL A 154 -17.70 14.46 -0.37
N ALA A 155 -18.85 14.05 0.16
CA ALA A 155 -18.93 13.42 1.47
C ALA A 155 -18.17 12.09 1.56
N ALA A 156 -18.17 11.29 0.49
CA ALA A 156 -17.41 10.04 0.43
C ALA A 156 -15.90 10.28 0.39
N PHE A 157 -15.46 11.28 -0.38
CA PHE A 157 -14.05 11.66 -0.50
C PHE A 157 -13.50 12.23 0.82
N THR A 158 -14.22 13.16 1.44
CA THR A 158 -13.79 13.83 2.68
C THR A 158 -14.03 13.01 3.95
N GLY A 159 -14.56 11.79 3.84
CA GLY A 159 -14.93 10.98 5.00
C GLY A 159 -16.04 11.59 5.87
N GLN A 160 -16.87 12.48 5.29
CA GLN A 160 -18.01 13.07 5.98
C GLN A 160 -19.25 12.16 5.98
N GLN A 161 -19.22 11.04 5.25
CA GLN A 161 -20.21 9.99 5.44
C GLN A 161 -20.08 9.45 6.87
N LYS A 162 -21.07 9.77 7.71
CA LYS A 162 -21.26 9.19 9.05
C LYS A 162 -21.66 7.71 8.93
N THR A 163 -20.84 6.86 8.36
CA THR A 163 -20.92 5.43 8.65
C THR A 163 -20.36 5.19 10.04
N GLN A 164 -20.81 4.12 10.69
CA GLN A 164 -20.53 3.74 12.07
C GLN A 164 -19.01 3.52 12.32
N GLN A 165 -18.22 4.59 12.26
CA GLN A 165 -16.81 4.52 12.58
C GLN A 165 -16.68 4.27 14.09
N PRO A 166 -15.89 3.27 14.50
CA PRO A 166 -15.53 3.13 15.90
C PRO A 166 -14.82 4.40 16.36
N ALA A 167 -15.15 4.86 17.57
CA ALA A 167 -14.54 6.06 18.15
C ALA A 167 -13.00 5.93 18.13
N GLY A 168 -12.34 6.78 17.35
CA GLY A 168 -10.88 6.77 17.17
C GLY A 168 -10.36 6.45 15.75
N ALA A 169 -11.23 6.16 14.79
CA ALA A 169 -10.81 6.02 13.38
C ALA A 169 -10.33 7.37 12.83
N THR A 170 -9.07 7.46 12.41
CA THR A 170 -8.52 8.65 11.77
C THR A 170 -9.05 8.76 10.34
N SER A 171 -9.37 9.98 9.91
CA SER A 171 -9.63 10.30 8.51
C SER A 171 -8.43 9.87 7.66
N GLY A 172 -8.62 8.95 6.72
CA GLY A 172 -7.54 8.42 5.88
C GLY A 172 -7.89 7.12 5.16
N LEU A 173 -6.94 6.65 4.35
CA LEU A 173 -7.03 5.36 3.63
C LEU A 173 -7.12 4.18 4.61
N SER A 174 -6.82 4.36 5.89
CA SER A 174 -6.99 3.37 6.96
C SER A 174 -8.40 2.76 7.02
N THR A 175 -9.44 3.54 6.70
CA THR A 175 -10.83 3.04 6.60
C THR A 175 -11.02 2.06 5.45
N LEU A 176 -10.17 2.12 4.42
CA LEU A 176 -10.21 1.25 3.24
C LEU A 176 -9.64 -0.14 3.48
N LEU A 177 -9.06 -0.42 4.66
CA LEU A 177 -8.66 -1.79 5.04
C LEU A 177 -9.87 -2.73 5.19
N GLN A 178 -11.09 -2.18 5.19
CA GLN A 178 -12.34 -2.92 5.14
C GLN A 178 -12.79 -3.25 3.70
N LEU A 179 -12.09 -2.77 2.67
CA LEU A 179 -12.45 -3.09 1.28
C LEU A 179 -12.16 -4.56 0.94
N GLY A 180 -12.92 -5.11 -0.01
CA GLY A 180 -12.54 -6.37 -0.65
C GLY A 180 -11.21 -6.22 -1.40
N VAL A 181 -10.54 -7.34 -1.67
CA VAL A 181 -9.21 -7.36 -2.31
C VAL A 181 -9.20 -6.62 -3.66
N LEU A 182 -10.22 -6.85 -4.50
CA LEU A 182 -10.33 -6.19 -5.81
C LEU A 182 -10.55 -4.68 -5.68
N HIS A 183 -11.33 -4.26 -4.69
CA HIS A 183 -11.57 -2.84 -4.38
C HIS A 183 -10.32 -2.14 -3.87
N ALA A 184 -9.54 -2.79 -3.00
CA ALA A 184 -8.25 -2.26 -2.55
C ALA A 184 -7.26 -2.08 -3.73
N ARG A 185 -7.24 -3.04 -4.67
CA ARG A 185 -6.44 -2.95 -5.89
C ARG A 185 -6.86 -1.78 -6.79
N ALA A 186 -8.16 -1.52 -6.91
CA ALA A 186 -8.68 -0.37 -7.66
C ALA A 186 -8.15 0.96 -7.10
N VAL A 187 -8.16 1.12 -5.77
CA VAL A 187 -7.61 2.31 -5.10
C VAL A 187 -6.12 2.47 -5.35
N LEU A 188 -5.34 1.38 -5.24
CA LEU A 188 -3.89 1.40 -5.53
C LEU A 188 -3.60 1.77 -6.98
N HIS A 189 -4.44 1.32 -7.92
CA HIS A 189 -4.33 1.71 -9.33
C HIS A 189 -4.57 3.21 -9.54
N GLY A 190 -5.55 3.77 -8.83
CA GLY A 190 -5.80 5.22 -8.78
C GLY A 190 -4.60 6.01 -8.25
N LEU A 191 -4.07 5.59 -7.10
CA LEU A 191 -2.88 6.20 -6.47
C LEU A 191 -1.69 6.19 -7.43
N ARG A 192 -1.45 5.06 -8.12
CA ARG A 192 -0.40 4.96 -9.14
C ARG A 192 -0.60 5.99 -10.24
N ARG A 193 -1.81 6.10 -10.76
CA ARG A 193 -2.10 6.97 -11.91
C ARG A 193 -1.86 8.45 -11.61
N ALA A 194 -2.04 8.86 -10.36
CA ALA A 194 -1.72 10.22 -9.90
C ALA A 194 -0.22 10.43 -9.56
N SER A 195 0.58 9.36 -9.53
CA SER A 195 2.00 9.44 -9.23
C SER A 195 2.76 10.10 -10.38
N SER A 196 3.63 11.06 -10.06
CA SER A 196 4.36 11.86 -11.04
C SER A 196 5.22 11.04 -12.01
N VAL A 197 5.59 11.65 -13.15
CA VAL A 197 6.44 11.08 -14.22
C VAL A 197 7.74 10.45 -13.69
N VAL A 198 8.28 10.92 -12.57
CA VAL A 198 9.51 10.36 -11.95
C VAL A 198 9.32 8.91 -11.51
N CYS A 199 8.09 8.54 -11.12
CA CYS A 199 7.73 7.20 -10.64
C CYS A 199 7.02 6.37 -11.74
N ALA A 200 6.80 6.92 -12.96
CA ALA A 200 6.03 6.31 -14.04
C ALA A 200 6.74 5.17 -14.80
N ALA A 201 8.04 4.98 -14.60
CA ALA A 201 8.79 3.89 -15.23
C ALA A 201 8.55 2.52 -14.56
N GLU A 202 8.05 2.50 -13.31
CA GLU A 202 7.80 1.28 -12.54
C GLU A 202 6.29 1.18 -12.24
N GLU A 203 5.65 0.07 -12.63
CA GLU A 203 4.19 -0.10 -12.60
C GLU A 203 3.54 -0.12 -11.20
N SER A 204 4.31 -0.02 -10.12
CA SER A 204 3.83 -0.22 -8.75
C SER A 204 4.54 0.67 -7.73
N VAL A 205 4.71 1.94 -8.08
CA VAL A 205 5.41 2.93 -7.25
C VAL A 205 4.53 4.15 -6.97
N PHE A 206 4.50 4.56 -5.72
CA PHE A 206 3.83 5.77 -5.24
C PHE A 206 4.78 6.62 -4.41
N CYS A 207 4.72 7.93 -4.58
CA CYS A 207 5.67 8.88 -4.03
C CYS A 207 4.90 9.90 -3.18
N THR A 208 5.22 10.04 -1.88
CA THR A 208 4.49 10.93 -0.96
C THR A 208 5.38 11.55 0.12
N PRO A 209 5.21 12.83 0.49
CA PRO A 209 5.86 13.41 1.66
C PRO A 209 5.20 13.02 2.99
N SER A 210 3.99 12.44 2.96
CA SER A 210 3.22 12.12 4.17
C SER A 210 3.54 10.72 4.71
N GLU A 211 4.06 10.66 5.94
CA GLU A 211 4.31 9.39 6.65
C GLU A 211 3.02 8.59 6.89
N HIS A 212 1.92 9.27 7.18
CA HIS A 212 0.63 8.63 7.43
C HIS A 212 0.09 8.00 6.15
N LEU A 213 0.18 8.73 5.02
CA LEU A 213 -0.26 8.19 3.75
C LEU A 213 0.63 7.04 3.29
N ARG A 214 1.95 7.15 3.46
CA ARG A 214 2.89 6.05 3.23
C ARG A 214 2.45 4.78 3.96
N ASP A 215 2.15 4.89 5.25
CA ASP A 215 1.77 3.73 6.07
C ASP A 215 0.42 3.15 5.66
N ASP A 216 -0.54 3.98 5.29
CA ASP A 216 -1.84 3.48 4.84
C ASP A 216 -1.75 2.81 3.46
N VAL A 217 -1.01 3.38 2.50
CA VAL A 217 -0.79 2.76 1.18
C VAL A 217 -0.08 1.42 1.33
N LEU A 218 0.92 1.35 2.22
CA LEU A 218 1.60 0.10 2.52
C LEU A 218 0.63 -0.96 3.07
N ARG A 219 -0.21 -0.61 4.06
CA ARG A 219 -1.20 -1.54 4.62
C ARG A 219 -2.23 -1.97 3.58
N LEU A 220 -2.69 -1.05 2.75
CA LEU A 220 -3.64 -1.31 1.67
C LEU A 220 -3.04 -2.27 0.62
N ALA A 221 -1.77 -2.11 0.26
CA ALA A 221 -1.06 -3.02 -0.64
C ALA A 221 -0.94 -4.44 -0.07
N LEU A 222 -0.59 -4.56 1.21
CA LEU A 222 -0.54 -5.86 1.90
C LEU A 222 -1.92 -6.53 1.96
N HIS A 223 -2.96 -5.74 2.24
CA HIS A 223 -4.36 -6.19 2.23
C HIS A 223 -4.82 -6.66 0.85
N ALA A 224 -4.39 -5.97 -0.21
CA ALA A 224 -4.62 -6.31 -1.61
C ALA A 224 -3.83 -7.55 -2.09
N GLY A 225 -2.99 -8.13 -1.24
CA GLY A 225 -2.20 -9.32 -1.51
C GLY A 225 -0.89 -9.06 -2.26
N PHE A 226 -0.39 -7.82 -2.19
CA PHE A 226 0.91 -7.46 -2.72
C PHE A 226 1.99 -7.56 -1.64
N SER A 227 3.22 -7.79 -2.06
CA SER A 227 4.39 -7.51 -1.21
C SER A 227 4.65 -6.02 -1.27
N ALA A 228 4.88 -5.35 -0.15
CA ALA A 228 5.04 -3.90 -0.13
C ALA A 228 6.19 -3.45 0.79
N HIS A 229 6.92 -2.43 0.37
CA HIS A 229 7.98 -1.78 1.14
C HIS A 229 8.05 -0.29 0.80
N PHE A 230 8.87 0.46 1.53
CA PHE A 230 9.11 1.86 1.22
C PHE A 230 10.56 2.23 1.47
N ASP A 231 11.01 3.27 0.78
CA ASP A 231 12.32 3.88 0.96
C ASP A 231 12.17 5.39 1.20
N ALA A 232 13.07 5.94 2.01
CA ALA A 232 13.22 7.38 2.15
C ALA A 232 14.11 7.91 1.03
N VAL A 233 13.57 8.79 0.19
CA VAL A 233 14.36 9.57 -0.77
C VAL A 233 14.46 11.00 -0.25
N ARG A 234 15.65 11.37 0.22
CA ARG A 234 15.92 12.75 0.63
C ARG A 234 16.11 13.60 -0.62
N ALA A 235 15.23 14.59 -0.81
CA ALA A 235 15.41 15.60 -1.85
C ALA A 235 16.43 16.66 -1.39
N ASP A 236 16.40 17.02 -0.10
CA ASP A 236 17.38 17.90 0.56
C ASP A 236 17.44 17.63 2.09
N ALA A 237 18.11 18.51 2.84
CA ALA A 237 18.26 18.38 4.29
C ALA A 237 16.92 18.43 5.06
N SER A 238 15.90 19.09 4.49
CA SER A 238 14.60 19.43 5.09
C SER A 238 13.41 18.66 4.52
N HIS A 239 13.52 18.08 3.32
CA HIS A 239 12.42 17.42 2.63
C HIS A 239 12.74 15.96 2.34
N CYS A 240 12.02 15.07 3.03
CA CYS A 240 11.99 13.64 2.74
C CYS A 240 10.74 13.32 1.91
N THR A 241 10.92 12.60 0.81
CA THR A 241 9.83 11.97 0.06
C THR A 241 9.92 10.47 0.26
N TRP A 242 8.79 9.85 0.64
CA TRP A 242 8.68 8.42 0.75
C TRP A 242 8.32 7.82 -0.61
N VAL A 243 9.05 6.78 -1.00
CA VAL A 243 8.73 5.99 -2.18
C VAL A 243 8.20 4.66 -1.70
N VAL A 244 6.89 4.44 -1.85
CA VAL A 244 6.22 3.18 -1.55
C VAL A 244 6.20 2.33 -2.81
N ARG A 245 6.62 1.08 -2.69
CA ARG A 245 6.65 0.11 -3.77
C ARG A 245 5.83 -1.11 -3.38
N TRP A 246 5.09 -1.66 -4.34
CA TRP A 246 4.43 -2.94 -4.17
C TRP A 246 4.67 -3.86 -5.36
N CYS A 247 4.57 -5.17 -5.16
CA CYS A 247 4.79 -6.16 -6.20
C CYS A 247 3.66 -7.17 -6.15
N ALA A 248 3.09 -7.45 -7.32
CA ALA A 248 2.10 -8.49 -7.47
C ALA A 248 2.77 -9.88 -7.39
N PRO A 249 2.07 -10.91 -6.90
CA PRO A 249 2.63 -12.26 -6.74
C PRO A 249 3.21 -12.85 -8.03
N ASP A 250 2.66 -12.46 -9.17
CA ASP A 250 3.04 -12.85 -10.53
C ASP A 250 4.19 -12.02 -11.12
N THR A 251 4.57 -10.92 -10.47
CA THR A 251 5.69 -10.06 -10.88
C THR A 251 6.94 -10.40 -10.06
N ALA A 252 8.01 -10.83 -10.74
CA ALA A 252 9.35 -11.11 -10.20
C ALA A 252 9.37 -11.82 -8.82
N GLU A 253 9.50 -13.16 -8.84
CA GLU A 253 9.47 -14.06 -7.66
C GLU A 253 10.24 -13.56 -6.42
N ARG A 254 11.34 -12.81 -6.58
CA ARG A 254 12.21 -12.40 -5.46
C ARG A 254 11.55 -11.42 -4.50
N ASP A 255 10.58 -10.65 -4.96
CA ASP A 255 9.96 -9.60 -4.16
C ASP A 255 8.81 -10.11 -3.28
N THR A 256 8.13 -11.16 -3.74
CA THR A 256 7.04 -11.85 -3.05
C THR A 256 7.52 -13.10 -2.31
N HIS A 257 8.63 -13.69 -2.76
CA HIS A 257 9.31 -14.83 -2.16
C HIS A 257 10.79 -14.54 -1.86
N PRO A 258 11.10 -13.72 -0.84
CA PRO A 258 12.49 -13.43 -0.50
C PRO A 258 13.26 -14.72 -0.18
N VAL A 259 14.45 -14.83 -0.78
CA VAL A 259 15.37 -15.95 -0.58
C VAL A 259 16.44 -15.54 0.43
N LEU A 260 16.64 -16.36 1.45
CA LEU A 260 17.73 -16.24 2.42
C LEU A 260 18.72 -17.39 2.24
N ASP A 261 20.01 -17.06 2.33
CA ASP A 261 21.07 -18.06 2.50
C ASP A 261 21.16 -18.38 3.99
N THR A 262 20.95 -19.63 4.37
CA THR A 262 20.84 -19.98 5.80
C THR A 262 22.15 -19.80 6.55
N ALA A 263 23.29 -20.06 5.91
CA ALA A 263 24.61 -19.89 6.53
C ALA A 263 24.99 -18.42 6.70
N ARG A 264 24.60 -17.56 5.74
CA ARG A 264 24.93 -16.13 5.76
C ARG A 264 23.94 -15.31 6.58
N ASP A 265 22.65 -15.59 6.45
CA ASP A 265 21.56 -14.70 6.86
C ASP A 265 20.85 -15.16 8.15
N VAL A 266 20.83 -16.46 8.46
CA VAL A 266 20.17 -17.00 9.65
C VAL A 266 21.17 -17.19 10.78
N LYS A 267 21.00 -16.45 11.89
CA LYS A 267 21.96 -16.41 13.00
C LYS A 267 21.26 -16.42 14.34
N ALA A 268 21.84 -17.17 15.28
CA ALA A 268 21.52 -17.01 16.69
C ALA A 268 22.13 -15.70 17.20
N THR A 269 21.36 -14.93 17.95
CA THR A 269 21.83 -13.68 18.56
C THR A 269 21.22 -13.50 19.94
N THR A 270 21.94 -12.83 20.83
CA THR A 270 21.40 -12.40 22.12
C THR A 270 20.56 -11.15 21.91
N PHE A 271 19.28 -11.20 22.28
CA PHE A 271 18.38 -10.06 22.16
C PHE A 271 18.15 -9.39 23.52
N SER A 272 18.44 -8.10 23.61
CA SER A 272 18.10 -7.25 24.75
C SER A 272 17.06 -6.22 24.28
N GLY A 273 15.80 -6.44 24.61
CA GLY A 273 14.71 -5.56 24.20
C GLY A 273 13.36 -6.05 24.70
N ARG A 274 12.30 -5.36 24.29
CA ARG A 274 10.93 -5.77 24.60
C ARG A 274 10.50 -6.88 23.65
N THR A 275 10.05 -7.99 24.20
CA THR A 275 9.37 -9.06 23.47
C THR A 275 7.87 -8.85 23.57
N TRP A 276 7.19 -8.92 22.44
CA TRP A 276 5.72 -8.85 22.38
C TRP A 276 5.18 -10.26 22.21
N CYS A 277 4.30 -10.68 23.11
CA CYS A 277 3.52 -11.90 22.96
C CYS A 277 2.08 -11.48 22.64
N VAL A 278 1.53 -11.96 21.53
CA VAL A 278 0.17 -11.64 21.11
C VAL A 278 -0.59 -12.93 20.86
N THR A 279 -1.73 -13.09 21.52
CA THR A 279 -2.66 -14.18 21.18
C THR A 279 -3.48 -13.73 19.98
N MET A 280 -3.23 -14.35 18.83
CA MET A 280 -3.92 -14.01 17.59
C MET A 280 -5.10 -14.97 17.36
N PRO A 281 -6.25 -14.46 16.85
CA PRO A 281 -7.38 -15.31 16.47
C PRO A 281 -7.06 -16.21 15.26
N SER A 282 -6.07 -15.82 14.46
CA SER A 282 -5.47 -16.60 13.36
C SER A 282 -4.09 -17.13 13.73
N GLY A 283 -3.66 -18.22 13.11
CA GLY A 283 -2.33 -18.79 13.30
C GLY A 283 -1.18 -18.09 12.56
N PHE A 284 -1.43 -16.90 11.98
CA PHE A 284 -0.46 -16.17 11.14
C PHE A 284 -0.44 -14.69 11.45
N ILE A 285 0.76 -14.10 11.38
CA ILE A 285 0.98 -12.66 11.46
C ILE A 285 1.91 -12.20 10.35
N MET A 286 1.81 -10.92 10.03
CA MET A 286 2.77 -10.25 9.18
C MET A 286 3.74 -9.45 10.05
N ALA A 287 5.03 -9.75 9.94
CA ALA A 287 6.06 -9.13 10.76
C ALA A 287 7.18 -8.54 9.92
N ARG A 288 7.78 -7.47 10.44
CA ARG A 288 8.98 -6.84 9.88
C ARG A 288 9.73 -6.10 10.96
N ARG A 289 11.04 -5.96 10.79
CA ARG A 289 11.84 -5.06 11.61
C ARG A 289 11.65 -3.62 11.14
N VAL A 290 11.58 -2.70 12.09
CA VAL A 290 11.47 -1.27 11.81
C VAL A 290 12.57 -0.50 12.52
N SER A 291 12.95 0.64 11.95
CA SER A 291 13.79 1.65 12.58
C SER A 291 12.98 2.90 12.81
N LEU A 292 13.09 3.46 14.01
CA LEU A 292 12.40 4.69 14.41
C LEU A 292 13.42 5.83 14.53
N ALA A 293 13.00 7.04 14.19
CA ALA A 293 13.75 8.26 14.48
C ALA A 293 13.87 8.46 16.00
N ALA A 294 15.06 8.83 16.47
CA ALA A 294 15.34 8.93 17.91
C ALA A 294 14.56 10.08 18.59
N ASP A 295 14.23 11.12 17.85
CA ASP A 295 13.61 12.36 18.30
C ASP A 295 12.08 12.31 18.23
N SER A 296 11.52 11.85 17.10
CA SER A 296 10.08 11.84 16.86
C SER A 296 9.41 10.50 17.12
N GLY A 297 10.18 9.41 17.17
CA GLY A 297 9.64 8.04 17.17
C GLY A 297 9.00 7.64 15.84
N ALA A 298 9.09 8.48 14.80
CA ALA A 298 8.55 8.20 13.48
C ALA A 298 9.28 7.04 12.82
N LEU A 299 8.55 6.25 12.02
CA LEU A 299 9.11 5.14 11.27
C LEU A 299 9.98 5.67 10.11
N VAL A 300 11.28 5.37 10.12
CA VAL A 300 12.25 5.87 9.12
C VAL A 300 12.72 4.80 8.14
N ALA A 301 12.67 3.53 8.54
CA ALA A 301 12.98 2.41 7.68
C ALA A 301 12.23 1.17 8.16
N ALA A 302 11.98 0.24 7.23
CA ALA A 302 11.42 -1.06 7.57
C ALA A 302 11.97 -2.14 6.64
N SER A 303 12.19 -3.33 7.18
CA SER A 303 12.46 -4.51 6.38
C SER A 303 11.22 -4.90 5.57
N ARG A 304 11.41 -5.82 4.62
CA ARG A 304 10.26 -6.45 3.96
C ARG A 304 9.38 -7.18 4.98
N PRO A 305 8.05 -7.10 4.82
CA PRO A 305 7.13 -7.89 5.62
C PRO A 305 7.25 -9.37 5.26
N LEU A 306 7.09 -10.21 6.27
CA LEU A 306 7.02 -11.66 6.13
C LEU A 306 5.78 -12.20 6.84
N ILE A 307 5.17 -13.23 6.26
CA ILE A 307 4.18 -14.07 6.93
C ILE A 307 4.92 -15.09 7.80
N ILE A 308 4.60 -15.09 9.09
CA ILE A 308 5.11 -16.05 10.07
C ILE A 308 3.94 -16.62 10.88
N GLY A 309 4.16 -17.77 11.51
CA GLY A 309 3.17 -18.36 12.40
C GLY A 309 3.08 -17.60 13.72
N ASN A 310 1.99 -17.78 14.46
CA ASN A 310 1.93 -17.40 15.87
C ASN A 310 2.50 -18.52 16.75
#